data_AF-A0A7X1CEQ9-F1
#
_entry.id   AF-A0A7X1CEQ9-F1
#
_cell.length_a   1.000
_cell.length_b   1.000
_cell.length_c   1.000
_cell.angle_alpha   90.00
_cell.angle_beta   90.00
_cell.angle_gamma   90.00
#
_symmetry.space_group_name_H-M   'P 1'
#
loop_
_entity.id
_entity.type
_entity.pdbx_description
1 polymer ?
#
loop_
_entity_poly.entity_id
_entity_poly.type
_entity_poly.pdbx_seq_one_letter_code
_entity_poly.pdbx_strand_id
1 'polypeptide(L)'
;MKIRNGLRKGTIMTLTGLLVSSQLVTSPLLLGGKSKEQVVSAATNTVGVSSFAELKAAFENDSVRAVSILKDFAFTGNITTVKNTDLTINGNGHTIDFGNYYIHSLAIKGQKLTLEDLNTKHGRFGENYAAISYDNYGHVTARNVTHTGGEYILAEGGVTLGGKVDVTIADSQNLSNSISVWGTKAPDGGGGPFIVEEDADVYIAQGVRTMYYGSMIMDKATQFIIRKNATFYLQVTNGSGSTKGSGYGMIWARSTAAPVIESGATMELSSTVAGLQGIRSNFTGMDLKKGAALNIRTLGAAAIYTTAQTTLRLAGDFDIRNMSGPEPIIYGSKGSRLLLNEGNISAWKTGNNAATANHTWNGVSGETTFSASTTTSNNTNNASFNAQFTLQNMARLNSKSTDNSTDLARAAVNNLFKNEDVTATIKDTTTITTIEAAQKLVDAMTDKAVQTELQKYLDTAKAQLLEKEAEQARQEAAEKAVKELFNNNDVAGIIKDSTNQDAINKAKELVATVTDADKKAELEAHIAEAQKQLTEKEKK
;
A
#
# COMPACT_ATOMS: atom_id res chain seq x y z
N MET A 1 -28.17 -5.20 -71.41
CA MET A 1 -28.51 -3.84 -70.92
C MET A 1 -29.18 -3.99 -69.56
N LYS A 2 -28.41 -3.83 -68.47
CA LYS A 2 -28.84 -4.09 -67.08
C LYS A 2 -28.50 -2.90 -66.18
N ILE A 3 -29.35 -2.72 -65.19
CA ILE A 3 -29.57 -1.55 -64.33
C ILE A 3 -28.46 -1.35 -63.28
N ARG A 4 -28.33 -0.08 -62.87
CA ARG A 4 -27.51 0.52 -61.80
C ARG A 4 -27.38 -0.32 -60.53
N ASN A 5 -26.17 -0.35 -59.98
CA ASN A 5 -25.90 -0.59 -58.56
C ASN A 5 -24.98 0.52 -58.03
N GLY A 6 -25.42 1.20 -56.97
CA GLY A 6 -24.58 2.07 -56.17
C GLY A 6 -23.94 1.28 -55.04
N LEU A 7 -22.70 1.61 -54.69
CA LEU A 7 -22.16 1.39 -53.35
C LEU A 7 -21.19 2.51 -53.00
N ARG A 8 -21.32 2.98 -51.77
CA ARG A 8 -20.81 4.22 -51.21
C ARG A 8 -19.33 4.11 -50.83
N LYS A 9 -18.59 5.21 -51.06
CA LYS A 9 -17.24 5.46 -50.56
C LYS A 9 -17.27 5.66 -49.04
N GLY A 10 -16.26 5.10 -48.37
CA GLY A 10 -16.04 5.24 -46.94
C GLY A 10 -15.64 6.65 -46.51
N THR A 11 -15.90 6.95 -45.25
CA THR A 11 -15.30 8.08 -44.55
C THR A 11 -15.00 7.61 -43.13
N ILE A 12 -13.72 7.56 -42.82
CA ILE A 12 -13.13 7.37 -41.49
C ILE A 12 -13.49 8.60 -40.66
N MET A 13 -14.16 8.40 -39.52
CA MET A 13 -14.45 9.47 -38.57
C MET A 13 -13.49 9.31 -37.38
N THR A 14 -12.53 10.20 -37.29
CA THR A 14 -11.50 10.28 -36.25
C THR A 14 -12.08 10.91 -34.98
N LEU A 15 -11.95 10.19 -33.86
CA LEU A 15 -12.33 10.60 -32.52
C LEU A 15 -11.27 11.59 -31.98
N THR A 16 -11.65 12.86 -31.75
CA THR A 16 -10.79 13.84 -31.07
C THR A 16 -11.23 13.94 -29.60
N GLY A 17 -10.35 13.49 -28.70
CA GLY A 17 -10.50 13.60 -27.26
C GLY A 17 -10.19 15.02 -26.77
N LEU A 18 -11.04 15.51 -25.86
CA LEU A 18 -10.87 16.78 -25.16
C LEU A 18 -10.03 16.52 -23.90
N LEU A 19 -8.75 16.86 -23.94
CA LEU A 19 -7.87 16.93 -22.77
C LEU A 19 -7.91 18.36 -22.23
N VAL A 20 -8.56 18.56 -21.08
CA VAL A 20 -8.45 19.79 -20.31
C VAL A 20 -7.23 19.64 -19.42
N SER A 21 -6.14 20.34 -19.75
CA SER A 21 -4.96 20.48 -18.91
C SER A 21 -5.10 21.75 -18.06
N SER A 22 -4.96 21.63 -16.75
CA SER A 22 -4.84 22.75 -15.82
C SER A 22 -3.40 23.29 -15.87
N GLN A 23 -3.23 24.50 -16.40
CA GLN A 23 -1.94 25.20 -16.37
C GLN A 23 -1.75 25.94 -15.04
N LEU A 24 -0.59 25.71 -14.43
CA LEU A 24 -0.06 26.51 -13.32
C LEU A 24 0.07 27.98 -13.72
N VAL A 25 -0.50 28.86 -12.90
CA VAL A 25 -0.37 30.31 -13.02
C VAL A 25 1.01 30.72 -12.48
N THR A 26 1.90 31.17 -13.37
CA THR A 26 3.02 32.03 -13.00
C THR A 26 2.70 33.44 -13.50
N SER A 27 2.75 34.43 -12.62
CA SER A 27 2.44 35.83 -12.93
C SER A 27 3.48 36.45 -13.89
N PRO A 28 3.09 37.35 -14.82
CA PRO A 28 4.03 37.95 -15.77
C PRO A 28 4.57 39.31 -15.31
N LEU A 29 5.85 39.56 -15.64
CA LEU A 29 6.41 40.90 -15.78
C LEU A 29 5.88 41.52 -17.09
N LEU A 30 5.38 42.76 -17.02
CA LEU A 30 4.88 43.53 -18.18
C LEU A 30 6.00 43.87 -19.18
N LEU A 31 5.64 43.96 -20.49
CA LEU A 31 5.74 45.20 -21.29
C LEU A 31 5.13 44.99 -22.71
N GLY A 32 4.19 45.87 -23.11
CA GLY A 32 4.01 46.27 -24.52
C GLY A 32 2.73 45.87 -25.28
N GLY A 33 1.68 46.71 -25.21
CA GLY A 33 1.01 47.25 -26.40
C GLY A 33 -0.11 46.48 -27.14
N LYS A 34 -1.36 46.89 -26.85
CA LYS A 34 -2.54 46.99 -27.76
C LYS A 34 -3.21 45.70 -28.29
N SER A 35 -4.22 45.21 -27.56
CA SER A 35 -5.64 45.22 -27.97
C SER A 35 -6.49 44.71 -26.79
N LYS A 36 -7.64 45.35 -26.54
CA LYS A 36 -8.54 44.99 -25.43
C LYS A 36 -9.31 43.72 -25.78
N GLU A 37 -8.82 42.58 -25.36
CA GLU A 37 -9.66 41.41 -25.07
C GLU A 37 -9.67 41.26 -23.55
N GLN A 38 -10.79 41.68 -22.96
CA GLN A 38 -11.04 41.58 -21.54
C GLN A 38 -11.28 40.11 -21.23
N VAL A 39 -10.23 39.36 -20.91
CA VAL A 39 -10.36 38.06 -20.24
C VAL A 39 -10.91 38.37 -18.85
N VAL A 40 -12.24 38.36 -18.76
CA VAL A 40 -12.92 38.34 -17.47
C VAL A 40 -12.62 36.96 -16.88
N SER A 41 -11.58 36.86 -16.07
CA SER A 41 -11.52 35.82 -15.05
C SER A 41 -12.84 35.92 -14.30
N ALA A 42 -13.70 34.90 -14.36
CA ALA A 42 -14.91 34.89 -13.55
C ALA A 42 -14.46 35.14 -12.11
N ALA A 43 -14.83 36.30 -11.55
CA ALA A 43 -14.56 36.61 -10.16
C ALA A 43 -15.24 35.48 -9.37
N THR A 44 -14.46 34.57 -8.81
CA THR A 44 -14.98 33.65 -7.81
C THR A 44 -15.39 34.56 -6.67
N ASN A 45 -16.69 34.72 -6.47
CA ASN A 45 -17.25 35.47 -5.34
C ASN A 45 -16.83 34.75 -4.06
N THR A 46 -15.62 35.09 -3.61
CA THR A 46 -14.91 34.49 -2.49
C THR A 46 -15.17 35.36 -1.29
N VAL A 47 -15.65 34.76 -0.21
CA VAL A 47 -15.90 35.47 1.05
C VAL A 47 -14.99 34.92 2.15
N GLY A 48 -14.34 35.82 2.88
CA GLY A 48 -13.64 35.46 4.10
C GLY A 48 -14.62 35.29 5.24
N VAL A 49 -14.52 34.20 6.01
CA VAL A 49 -15.39 33.95 7.17
C VAL A 49 -14.56 33.65 8.40
N SER A 50 -14.99 34.21 9.53
CA SER A 50 -14.34 34.11 10.83
C SER A 50 -15.28 33.55 11.91
N SER A 51 -16.52 33.20 11.55
CA SER A 51 -17.55 32.77 12.49
C SER A 51 -18.60 31.88 11.82
N PHE A 52 -19.35 31.14 12.64
CA PHE A 52 -20.47 30.35 12.17
C PHE A 52 -21.53 31.19 11.44
N ALA A 53 -21.84 32.40 11.95
CA ALA A 53 -22.85 33.26 11.34
C ALA A 53 -22.47 33.69 9.92
N GLU A 54 -21.20 34.02 9.69
CA GLU A 54 -20.67 34.38 8.37
C GLU A 54 -20.64 33.17 7.43
N LEU A 55 -20.22 32.00 7.91
CA LEU A 55 -20.26 30.77 7.11
C LEU A 55 -21.71 30.42 6.72
N LYS A 56 -22.65 30.49 7.66
CA LYS A 56 -24.07 30.26 7.39
C LYS A 56 -24.60 31.25 6.34
N ALA A 57 -24.26 32.53 6.44
CA ALA A 57 -24.66 33.54 5.46
C ALA A 57 -24.07 33.25 4.06
N ALA A 58 -22.84 32.73 3.98
CA ALA A 58 -22.22 32.31 2.73
C ALA A 58 -22.98 31.15 2.05
N PHE A 59 -23.43 30.17 2.84
CA PHE A 59 -24.25 29.06 2.35
C PHE A 59 -25.65 29.52 1.85
N GLU A 60 -26.20 30.57 2.46
CA GLU A 60 -27.52 31.11 2.12
C GLU A 60 -27.51 32.08 0.92
N ASN A 61 -26.32 32.36 0.36
CA ASN A 61 -26.08 33.25 -0.76
C ASN A 61 -25.69 32.45 -2.01
N ASP A 62 -26.61 32.35 -2.97
CA ASP A 62 -26.45 31.61 -4.22
C ASP A 62 -25.36 32.16 -5.14
N SER A 63 -24.85 33.36 -4.88
CA SER A 63 -23.81 34.01 -5.66
C SER A 63 -22.41 33.69 -5.15
N VAL A 64 -22.26 33.20 -3.92
CA VAL A 64 -20.97 32.78 -3.35
C VAL A 64 -20.53 31.47 -4.00
N ARG A 65 -19.26 31.41 -4.39
CA ARG A 65 -18.64 30.23 -5.02
C ARG A 65 -17.45 29.69 -4.22
N ALA A 66 -16.85 30.53 -3.39
CA ALA A 66 -15.76 30.14 -2.53
C ALA A 66 -15.85 30.81 -1.15
N VAL A 67 -15.37 30.10 -0.14
CA VAL A 67 -15.23 30.57 1.24
C VAL A 67 -13.79 30.35 1.66
N SER A 68 -13.20 31.35 2.29
CA SER A 68 -11.90 31.24 2.93
C SER A 68 -12.07 31.35 4.45
N ILE A 69 -11.70 30.30 5.18
CA ILE A 69 -11.71 30.33 6.64
C ILE A 69 -10.53 31.18 7.12
N LEU A 70 -10.81 32.17 7.97
CA LEU A 70 -9.80 33.13 8.46
C LEU A 70 -9.37 32.86 9.90
N LYS A 71 -10.14 32.05 10.64
CA LYS A 71 -9.81 31.57 11.99
C LYS A 71 -10.67 30.37 12.35
N ASP A 72 -10.26 29.65 13.38
CA ASP A 72 -11.05 28.57 13.96
C ASP A 72 -12.36 29.10 14.58
N PHE A 73 -13.44 28.32 14.46
CA PHE A 73 -14.71 28.60 15.15
C PHE A 73 -15.54 27.34 15.34
N ALA A 74 -16.52 27.44 16.25
CA ALA A 74 -17.51 26.40 16.50
C ALA A 74 -18.86 26.75 15.89
N PHE A 75 -19.61 25.73 15.50
CA PHE A 75 -21.00 25.85 15.08
C PHE A 75 -21.89 26.17 16.28
N THR A 76 -22.86 27.06 16.08
CA THR A 76 -23.90 27.38 17.06
C THR A 76 -25.30 26.99 16.58
N GLY A 77 -25.38 26.22 15.50
CA GLY A 77 -26.63 25.82 14.85
C GLY A 77 -26.37 24.96 13.62
N ASN A 78 -27.45 24.43 13.03
CA ASN A 78 -27.38 23.68 11.77
C ASN A 78 -27.34 24.63 10.56
N ILE A 79 -26.77 24.15 9.45
CA ILE A 79 -26.88 24.80 8.14
C ILE A 79 -27.75 23.89 7.27
N THR A 80 -29.04 24.22 7.13
CA THR A 80 -30.02 23.45 6.33
C THR A 80 -30.49 24.18 5.08
N THR A 81 -30.04 25.44 4.89
CA THR A 81 -30.34 26.25 3.72
C THR A 81 -29.06 26.46 2.93
N VAL A 82 -28.81 25.56 2.00
CA VAL A 82 -27.66 25.58 1.09
C VAL A 82 -28.17 26.02 -0.28
N LYS A 83 -27.79 27.22 -0.73
CA LYS A 83 -28.19 27.75 -2.05
C LYS A 83 -27.10 27.69 -3.11
N ASN A 84 -25.85 27.45 -2.71
CA ASN A 84 -24.74 27.34 -3.67
C ASN A 84 -24.91 26.07 -4.50
N THR A 85 -24.86 26.20 -5.83
CA THR A 85 -24.83 25.04 -6.73
C THR A 85 -23.48 24.34 -6.71
N ASP A 86 -22.41 25.12 -6.50
CA ASP A 86 -21.03 24.67 -6.40
C ASP A 86 -20.30 25.61 -5.43
N LEU A 87 -19.77 25.06 -4.35
CA LEU A 87 -19.08 25.80 -3.30
C LEU A 87 -17.76 25.13 -2.95
N THR A 88 -16.69 25.91 -2.92
CA THR A 88 -15.41 25.50 -2.35
C THR A 88 -15.18 26.19 -1.01
N ILE A 89 -14.86 25.42 0.03
CA ILE A 89 -14.40 25.93 1.32
C ILE A 89 -12.91 25.64 1.43
N ASN A 90 -12.11 26.70 1.36
CA ASN A 90 -10.69 26.64 1.69
C ASN A 90 -10.53 26.90 3.20
N GLY A 91 -10.12 25.86 3.91
CA GLY A 91 -9.89 25.88 5.35
C GLY A 91 -8.65 26.65 5.78
N ASN A 92 -7.66 26.85 4.91
CA ASN A 92 -6.36 27.45 5.25
C ASN A 92 -5.71 26.82 6.50
N GLY A 93 -5.93 25.53 6.74
CA GLY A 93 -5.46 24.80 7.93
C GLY A 93 -6.26 25.06 9.21
N HIS A 94 -7.32 25.87 9.17
CA HIS A 94 -8.17 26.15 10.33
C HIS A 94 -9.10 25.01 10.68
N THR A 95 -9.64 25.09 11.90
CA THR A 95 -10.57 24.09 12.45
C THR A 95 -12.01 24.61 12.50
N ILE A 96 -12.93 23.82 11.96
CA ILE A 96 -14.37 23.95 12.22
C ILE A 96 -14.79 22.90 13.25
N ASP A 97 -15.27 23.34 14.41
CA ASP A 97 -15.89 22.47 15.40
C ASP A 97 -17.41 22.39 15.14
N PHE A 98 -17.90 21.22 14.73
CA PHE A 98 -19.33 21.03 14.48
C PHE A 98 -20.16 20.98 15.76
N GLY A 99 -19.58 20.76 16.95
CA GLY A 99 -20.34 20.44 18.15
C GLY A 99 -21.29 19.26 17.91
N ASN A 100 -22.60 19.45 18.08
CA ASN A 100 -23.62 18.46 17.74
C ASN A 100 -24.40 18.80 16.45
N TYR A 101 -23.91 19.77 15.68
CA TYR A 101 -24.57 20.33 14.52
C TYR A 101 -24.07 19.70 13.22
N TYR A 102 -24.72 20.06 12.11
CA TYR A 102 -24.44 19.50 10.79
C TYR A 102 -24.79 20.48 9.66
N ILE A 103 -24.26 20.19 8.47
CA ILE A 103 -24.63 20.80 7.19
C ILE A 103 -25.52 19.80 6.44
N HIS A 104 -26.70 20.24 6.00
CA HIS A 104 -27.60 19.42 5.20
C HIS A 104 -28.09 20.16 3.96
N SER A 105 -27.83 19.57 2.81
CA SER A 105 -28.20 20.06 1.50
C SER A 105 -29.21 19.10 0.86
N LEU A 106 -30.41 19.58 0.53
CA LEU A 106 -31.47 18.79 -0.13
C LEU A 106 -32.24 19.57 -1.20
N ALA A 107 -32.27 20.90 -1.08
CA ALA A 107 -33.19 21.75 -1.84
C ALA A 107 -32.89 21.81 -3.35
N ILE A 108 -31.61 21.79 -3.74
CA ILE A 108 -31.20 21.92 -5.14
C ILE A 108 -30.54 20.62 -5.59
N LYS A 109 -30.97 20.12 -6.75
CA LYS A 109 -30.42 18.89 -7.34
C LYS A 109 -28.97 19.12 -7.76
N GLY A 110 -28.08 18.19 -7.39
CA GLY A 110 -26.72 18.15 -7.95
C GLY A 110 -25.72 19.13 -7.31
N GLN A 111 -26.00 19.64 -6.10
CA GLN A 111 -25.11 20.59 -5.43
C GLN A 111 -23.74 20.00 -5.15
N LYS A 112 -22.69 20.79 -5.30
CA LYS A 112 -21.31 20.37 -5.04
C LYS A 112 -20.72 21.13 -3.87
N LEU A 113 -20.04 20.40 -3.00
CA LEU A 113 -19.20 20.97 -1.95
C LEU A 113 -17.79 20.43 -2.11
N THR A 114 -16.82 21.32 -2.15
CA THR A 114 -15.39 20.98 -2.07
C THR A 114 -14.84 21.52 -0.76
N LEU A 115 -14.16 20.68 0.02
CA LEU A 115 -13.44 21.03 1.23
C LEU A 115 -11.94 20.89 0.94
N GLU A 116 -11.15 21.93 1.21
CA GLU A 116 -9.70 21.92 1.00
C GLU A 116 -8.98 22.43 2.24
N ASP A 117 -7.90 21.76 2.65
CA ASP A 117 -7.02 22.17 3.74
C ASP A 117 -7.77 22.52 5.04
N LEU A 118 -8.69 21.65 5.46
CA LEU A 118 -9.64 21.91 6.54
C LEU A 118 -9.58 20.85 7.63
N ASN A 119 -9.46 21.29 8.87
CA ASN A 119 -9.63 20.44 10.04
C ASN A 119 -11.07 20.51 10.53
N THR A 120 -11.65 19.38 10.90
CA THR A 120 -12.99 19.33 11.47
C THR A 120 -13.04 18.43 12.70
N LYS A 121 -13.94 18.72 13.64
CA LYS A 121 -14.14 17.86 14.80
C LYS A 121 -15.57 17.86 15.30
N HIS A 122 -15.86 16.86 16.15
CA HIS A 122 -17.20 16.54 16.64
C HIS A 122 -18.16 16.31 15.47
N GLY A 123 -19.44 16.66 15.63
CA GLY A 123 -20.49 16.34 14.68
C GLY A 123 -21.53 15.42 15.29
N ARG A 124 -22.57 15.17 14.52
CA ARG A 124 -23.75 14.41 14.94
C ARG A 124 -23.49 12.90 14.97
N PHE A 125 -24.14 12.20 15.90
CA PHE A 125 -24.08 10.74 16.05
C PHE A 125 -25.46 10.10 15.88
N GLY A 126 -25.56 8.98 15.15
CA GLY A 126 -26.66 8.02 15.30
C GLY A 126 -28.03 8.40 14.74
N GLU A 127 -28.07 9.39 13.84
CA GLU A 127 -29.30 9.90 13.22
C GLU A 127 -29.21 9.83 11.68
N ASN A 128 -30.23 10.34 10.96
CA ASN A 128 -30.32 10.21 9.49
C ASN A 128 -29.24 10.97 8.69
N TYR A 129 -28.36 11.72 9.36
CA TYR A 129 -27.41 12.65 8.73
C TYR A 129 -26.04 12.57 9.40
N ALA A 130 -24.99 12.67 8.58
CA ALA A 130 -23.62 12.89 9.01
C ALA A 130 -23.38 14.40 9.28
N ALA A 131 -22.18 14.76 9.76
CA ALA A 131 -21.76 16.16 9.93
C ALA A 131 -21.93 16.97 8.63
N ILE A 132 -21.71 16.33 7.48
CA ILE A 132 -21.93 16.86 6.14
C ILE A 132 -22.83 15.89 5.38
N SER A 133 -24.05 16.30 5.06
CA SER A 133 -25.00 15.52 4.28
C SER A 133 -25.47 16.27 3.04
N TYR A 134 -25.19 15.72 1.87
CA TYR A 134 -25.52 16.28 0.57
C TYR A 134 -26.44 15.31 -0.18
N ASP A 135 -27.73 15.46 0.05
CA ASP A 135 -28.80 14.67 -0.58
C ASP A 135 -29.12 15.20 -1.99
N ASN A 136 -30.09 14.59 -2.68
CA ASN A 136 -30.61 15.00 -3.98
C ASN A 136 -29.50 15.18 -5.02
N TYR A 137 -28.71 14.11 -5.22
CA TYR A 137 -27.56 14.10 -6.13
C TYR A 137 -26.41 15.04 -5.72
N GLY A 138 -26.33 15.46 -4.45
CA GLY A 138 -25.23 16.28 -3.99
C GLY A 138 -23.90 15.51 -3.97
N HIS A 139 -22.81 16.15 -4.40
CA HIS A 139 -21.46 15.58 -4.45
C HIS A 139 -20.56 16.29 -3.45
N VAL A 140 -19.77 15.54 -2.69
CA VAL A 140 -18.78 16.08 -1.75
C VAL A 140 -17.37 15.69 -2.17
N THR A 141 -16.50 16.67 -2.32
CA THR A 141 -15.06 16.48 -2.52
C THR A 141 -14.33 16.93 -1.27
N ALA A 142 -13.39 16.13 -0.78
CA ALA A 142 -12.57 16.47 0.37
C ALA A 142 -11.08 16.25 0.05
N ARG A 143 -10.28 17.32 0.18
CA ARG A 143 -8.83 17.30 -0.06
C ARG A 143 -8.07 17.86 1.13
N ASN A 144 -7.03 17.15 1.57
CA ASN A 144 -6.20 17.59 2.70
C ASN A 144 -7.04 17.91 3.95
N VAL A 145 -7.99 17.03 4.28
CA VAL A 145 -8.90 17.24 5.41
C VAL A 145 -8.62 16.28 6.55
N THR A 146 -8.85 16.77 7.77
CA THR A 146 -8.92 15.91 8.95
C THR A 146 -10.30 15.97 9.60
N HIS A 147 -10.72 14.86 10.19
CA HIS A 147 -11.93 14.80 11.00
C HIS A 147 -11.72 13.94 12.25
N THR A 148 -12.19 14.40 13.41
CA THR A 148 -12.32 13.56 14.59
C THR A 148 -13.65 13.81 15.29
N GLY A 149 -14.54 12.83 15.34
CA GLY A 149 -15.84 13.03 15.97
C GLY A 149 -16.93 12.06 15.51
N GLY A 150 -18.05 12.65 15.09
CA GLY A 150 -19.24 11.96 14.61
C GLY A 150 -19.09 11.40 13.21
N GLU A 151 -20.18 10.87 12.66
CA GLU A 151 -20.24 10.48 11.24
C GLU A 151 -19.91 11.69 10.36
N TYR A 152 -19.10 11.53 9.31
CA TYR A 152 -18.51 12.69 8.63
C TYR A 152 -19.23 13.08 7.34
N ILE A 153 -19.17 12.25 6.29
CA ILE A 153 -19.70 12.60 4.96
C ILE A 153 -20.75 11.58 4.52
N LEU A 154 -21.90 12.10 4.10
CA LEU A 154 -22.97 11.36 3.44
C LEU A 154 -23.37 12.12 2.17
N ALA A 155 -23.18 11.54 0.99
CA ALA A 155 -23.50 12.23 -0.26
C ALA A 155 -24.24 11.31 -1.24
N GLU A 156 -25.39 11.75 -1.76
CA GLU A 156 -26.19 10.97 -2.71
C GLU A 156 -25.53 10.93 -4.09
N GLY A 157 -24.99 12.06 -4.56
CA GLY A 157 -24.43 12.26 -5.89
C GLY A 157 -22.94 11.95 -6.04
N GLY A 158 -22.29 11.46 -4.98
CA GLY A 158 -20.91 10.97 -5.03
C GLY A 158 -19.98 11.59 -3.99
N VAL A 159 -18.84 10.93 -3.80
CA VAL A 159 -17.75 11.39 -2.94
C VAL A 159 -16.42 11.28 -3.69
N THR A 160 -15.60 12.32 -3.59
CA THR A 160 -14.20 12.31 -4.05
C THR A 160 -13.26 12.67 -2.91
N LEU A 161 -12.21 11.87 -2.71
CA LEU A 161 -11.21 12.05 -1.66
C LEU A 161 -9.83 12.25 -2.31
N GLY A 162 -9.11 13.31 -1.94
CA GLY A 162 -7.81 13.65 -2.54
C GLY A 162 -6.79 14.16 -1.53
N GLY A 163 -5.51 14.15 -1.91
CA GLY A 163 -4.42 14.51 -0.98
C GLY A 163 -4.47 13.67 0.30
N LYS A 164 -4.24 14.28 1.46
CA LYS A 164 -4.33 13.57 2.76
C LYS A 164 -5.74 13.68 3.36
N VAL A 165 -6.44 12.57 3.53
CA VAL A 165 -7.75 12.53 4.20
C VAL A 165 -7.64 11.64 5.43
N ASP A 166 -7.75 12.22 6.62
CA ASP A 166 -7.59 11.49 7.90
C ASP A 166 -8.86 11.64 8.75
N VAL A 167 -9.65 10.58 8.86
CA VAL A 167 -10.98 10.61 9.46
C VAL A 167 -11.08 9.57 10.57
N THR A 168 -11.31 10.03 11.79
CA THR A 168 -11.55 9.18 12.96
C THR A 168 -12.94 9.39 13.52
N ILE A 169 -13.75 8.34 13.50
CA ILE A 169 -15.12 8.31 14.01
C ILE A 169 -15.12 7.60 15.37
N ALA A 170 -15.45 8.32 16.44
CA ALA A 170 -15.48 7.79 17.80
C ALA A 170 -16.88 7.24 18.14
N ASP A 171 -17.03 5.96 18.42
CA ASP A 171 -18.27 5.36 18.96
C ASP A 171 -19.55 5.61 18.12
N SER A 172 -19.54 5.19 16.86
CA SER A 172 -20.73 5.29 15.98
C SER A 172 -21.96 4.57 16.55
N GLN A 173 -23.15 5.14 16.37
CA GLN A 173 -24.44 4.51 16.70
C GLN A 173 -25.31 4.35 15.44
N ASN A 174 -26.15 3.32 15.37
CA ASN A 174 -27.16 3.07 14.31
C ASN A 174 -26.63 2.94 12.85
N LEU A 175 -26.46 4.06 12.14
CA LEU A 175 -26.13 4.13 10.72
C LEU A 175 -24.66 4.51 10.57
N SER A 176 -23.78 3.53 10.47
CA SER A 176 -22.35 3.81 10.43
C SER A 176 -21.91 4.48 9.11
N ASN A 177 -21.97 5.82 9.04
CA ASN A 177 -21.54 6.59 7.88
C ASN A 177 -20.21 7.29 8.15
N SER A 178 -19.09 6.57 8.04
CA SER A 178 -17.78 7.25 8.08
C SER A 178 -17.68 8.23 6.91
N ILE A 179 -17.69 7.69 5.69
CA ILE A 179 -17.77 8.43 4.43
C ILE A 179 -18.56 7.55 3.47
N SER A 180 -19.74 8.00 3.03
CA SER A 180 -20.69 7.14 2.34
C SER A 180 -21.35 7.77 1.14
N VAL A 181 -21.64 6.92 0.15
CA VAL A 181 -22.55 7.20 -0.97
C VAL A 181 -23.86 6.47 -0.73
N TRP A 182 -24.80 7.17 -0.10
CA TRP A 182 -26.11 6.65 0.32
C TRP A 182 -27.21 7.44 -0.36
N GLY A 183 -28.31 6.81 -0.76
CA GLY A 183 -29.49 7.55 -1.21
C GLY A 183 -30.83 6.88 -0.91
N THR A 184 -31.74 7.64 -0.31
CA THR A 184 -33.15 7.23 -0.09
C THR A 184 -34.13 8.13 -0.85
N LYS A 185 -33.68 9.32 -1.28
CA LYS A 185 -34.58 10.37 -1.78
C LYS A 185 -34.36 10.76 -3.23
N ALA A 186 -33.35 10.22 -3.92
CA ALA A 186 -33.25 10.29 -5.37
C ALA A 186 -34.49 9.61 -6.02
N PRO A 187 -35.43 10.36 -6.64
CA PRO A 187 -36.72 9.83 -7.11
C PRO A 187 -36.59 8.74 -8.18
N ASP A 188 -35.47 8.73 -8.89
CA ASP A 188 -35.05 7.83 -9.96
C ASP A 188 -33.99 6.82 -9.50
N GLY A 189 -33.67 6.78 -8.20
CA GLY A 189 -32.74 5.82 -7.62
C GLY A 189 -31.27 6.04 -7.99
N GLY A 190 -30.90 7.21 -8.52
CA GLY A 190 -29.54 7.51 -8.91
C GLY A 190 -28.62 7.77 -7.73
N GLY A 191 -27.33 7.62 -7.99
CA GLY A 191 -26.26 7.98 -7.07
C GLY A 191 -25.03 8.44 -7.84
N GLY A 192 -23.86 8.42 -7.20
CA GLY A 192 -22.63 8.92 -7.80
C GLY A 192 -21.39 8.10 -7.54
N PRO A 193 -20.24 8.56 -8.02
CA PRO A 193 -19.01 7.80 -7.89
C PRO A 193 -18.45 7.95 -6.46
N PHE A 194 -17.76 6.91 -5.99
CA PHE A 194 -16.80 7.01 -4.88
C PHE A 194 -15.39 6.93 -5.47
N ILE A 195 -14.63 8.02 -5.37
CA ILE A 195 -13.30 8.15 -5.99
C ILE A 195 -12.29 8.51 -4.92
N VAL A 196 -11.19 7.75 -4.86
CA VAL A 196 -9.94 8.18 -4.22
C VAL A 196 -9.02 8.64 -5.35
N GLU A 197 -8.63 9.92 -5.34
CA GLU A 197 -7.81 10.56 -6.37
C GLU A 197 -6.39 9.97 -6.45
N GLU A 198 -5.70 10.22 -7.56
CA GLU A 198 -4.31 9.78 -7.75
C GLU A 198 -3.40 10.35 -6.66
N ASP A 199 -2.45 9.53 -6.19
CA ASP A 199 -1.51 9.86 -5.11
C ASP A 199 -2.15 10.25 -3.75
N ALA A 200 -3.45 10.06 -3.57
CA ALA A 200 -4.12 10.38 -2.31
C ALA A 200 -3.76 9.37 -1.20
N ASP A 201 -3.70 9.85 0.04
CA ASP A 201 -3.51 9.05 1.25
C ASP A 201 -4.76 9.20 2.13
N VAL A 202 -5.63 8.20 2.09
CA VAL A 202 -6.92 8.19 2.77
C VAL A 202 -6.89 7.18 3.92
N TYR A 203 -7.04 7.69 5.13
CA TYR A 203 -7.16 6.93 6.37
C TYR A 203 -8.52 7.17 7.01
N ILE A 204 -9.27 6.10 7.23
CA ILE A 204 -10.56 6.13 7.92
C ILE A 204 -10.54 5.11 9.05
N ALA A 205 -10.73 5.56 10.28
CA ALA A 205 -10.87 4.73 11.46
C ALA A 205 -12.25 4.91 12.09
N GLN A 206 -12.89 3.80 12.47
CA GLN A 206 -14.19 3.83 13.13
C GLN A 206 -14.24 2.89 14.34
N GLY A 207 -14.56 3.44 15.50
CA GLY A 207 -15.00 2.66 16.66
C GLY A 207 -16.50 2.37 16.60
N VAL A 208 -16.91 1.11 16.70
CA VAL A 208 -18.33 0.71 16.64
C VAL A 208 -18.93 0.39 18.01
N ARG A 209 -20.04 1.05 18.35
CA ARG A 209 -20.85 0.70 19.53
C ARG A 209 -22.05 -0.17 19.13
N THR A 210 -22.83 0.30 18.17
CA THR A 210 -23.84 -0.48 17.43
C THR A 210 -23.71 -0.14 15.94
N MET A 211 -23.71 -1.15 15.08
CA MET A 211 -23.62 -0.95 13.63
C MET A 211 -24.66 -1.83 12.95
N TYR A 212 -25.59 -1.22 12.20
CA TYR A 212 -26.63 -1.99 11.51
C TYR A 212 -26.21 -2.39 10.09
N TYR A 213 -25.59 -1.47 9.34
CA TYR A 213 -25.16 -1.70 7.96
C TYR A 213 -23.66 -1.98 7.86
N GLY A 214 -22.85 -0.97 7.62
CA GLY A 214 -21.40 -1.11 7.54
C GLY A 214 -20.73 0.21 7.84
N SER A 215 -19.41 0.24 8.00
CA SER A 215 -18.64 1.47 8.32
C SER A 215 -18.70 2.50 7.19
N MET A 216 -18.73 2.00 5.96
CA MET A 216 -18.95 2.76 4.75
C MET A 216 -20.07 2.15 3.95
N ILE A 217 -20.92 3.01 3.42
CA ILE A 217 -22.12 2.60 2.70
C ILE A 217 -22.03 3.07 1.25
N MET A 218 -22.08 2.11 0.35
CA MET A 218 -21.99 2.30 -1.11
C MET A 218 -23.28 1.80 -1.76
N ASP A 219 -24.40 2.34 -1.28
CA ASP A 219 -25.73 1.87 -1.66
C ASP A 219 -26.04 2.16 -3.13
N LYS A 220 -25.76 3.39 -3.55
CA LYS A 220 -26.05 3.92 -4.88
C LYS A 220 -24.81 4.31 -5.67
N ALA A 221 -23.64 3.85 -5.22
CA ALA A 221 -22.38 4.17 -5.87
C ALA A 221 -22.41 3.73 -7.34
N THR A 222 -22.17 4.62 -8.29
CA THR A 222 -22.10 4.29 -9.72
C THR A 222 -20.71 3.81 -10.12
N GLN A 223 -19.70 4.19 -9.35
CA GLN A 223 -18.31 3.80 -9.48
C GLN A 223 -17.72 3.66 -8.08
N PHE A 224 -16.72 2.80 -7.95
CA PHE A 224 -15.82 2.78 -6.80
C PHE A 224 -14.40 2.60 -7.35
N ILE A 225 -13.62 3.69 -7.34
CA ILE A 225 -12.29 3.71 -7.96
C ILE A 225 -11.27 4.21 -6.94
N ILE A 226 -10.21 3.43 -6.76
CA ILE A 226 -8.98 3.86 -6.10
C ILE A 226 -7.95 4.07 -7.20
N ARG A 227 -7.61 5.34 -7.45
CA ARG A 227 -6.73 5.74 -8.56
C ARG A 227 -5.28 5.38 -8.29
N LYS A 228 -4.45 5.46 -9.33
CA LYS A 228 -3.03 5.11 -9.28
C LYS A 228 -2.32 5.69 -8.07
N ASN A 229 -1.41 4.89 -7.51
CA ASN A 229 -0.55 5.23 -6.36
C ASN A 229 -1.29 5.65 -5.08
N ALA A 230 -2.61 5.67 -5.06
CA ALA A 230 -3.37 6.10 -3.91
C ALA A 230 -3.42 5.00 -2.85
N THR A 231 -3.48 5.41 -1.58
CA THR A 231 -3.73 4.52 -0.45
C THR A 231 -5.12 4.78 0.11
N PHE A 232 -5.88 3.72 0.29
CA PHE A 232 -7.17 3.75 0.96
C PHE A 232 -7.17 2.74 2.09
N TYR A 233 -7.17 3.23 3.32
CA TYR A 233 -7.17 2.46 4.54
C TYR A 233 -8.48 2.67 5.30
N LEU A 234 -9.17 1.57 5.58
CA LEU A 234 -10.34 1.55 6.45
C LEU A 234 -10.09 0.59 7.61
N GLN A 235 -10.18 1.09 8.83
CA GLN A 235 -10.10 0.30 10.05
C GLN A 235 -11.38 0.40 10.87
N VAL A 236 -11.88 -0.75 11.30
CA VAL A 236 -13.07 -0.83 12.16
C VAL A 236 -12.74 -1.61 13.42
N THR A 237 -12.94 -0.98 14.58
CA THR A 237 -12.63 -1.57 15.90
C THR A 237 -13.85 -1.52 16.82
N ASN A 238 -13.85 -2.31 17.90
CA ASN A 238 -14.91 -2.21 18.91
C ASN A 238 -14.79 -0.87 19.64
N GLY A 239 -15.87 -0.10 19.69
CA GLY A 239 -16.01 1.10 20.49
C GLY A 239 -16.37 0.83 21.95
N SER A 240 -16.63 1.88 22.72
CA SER A 240 -16.89 1.81 24.16
C SER A 240 -18.23 1.12 24.49
N GLY A 241 -18.18 0.07 25.33
CA GLY A 241 -19.36 -0.58 25.92
C GLY A 241 -20.13 -1.59 25.06
N SER A 242 -19.51 -2.27 24.08
CA SER A 242 -20.23 -3.12 23.13
C SER A 242 -20.69 -4.48 23.70
N THR A 243 -21.98 -4.77 23.54
CA THR A 243 -22.49 -6.13 23.30
C THR A 243 -22.38 -6.39 21.80
N LYS A 244 -21.37 -7.14 21.36
CA LYS A 244 -21.14 -7.63 19.97
C LYS A 244 -21.71 -6.74 18.85
N GLY A 245 -20.90 -5.84 18.30
CA GLY A 245 -21.30 -5.05 17.12
C GLY A 245 -21.77 -5.95 15.97
N SER A 246 -23.04 -5.83 15.57
CA SER A 246 -23.68 -6.71 14.58
C SER A 246 -23.83 -6.01 13.22
N GLY A 247 -22.74 -5.72 12.53
CA GLY A 247 -22.78 -5.09 11.20
C GLY A 247 -22.71 -6.10 10.04
N TYR A 248 -23.18 -5.68 8.87
CA TYR A 248 -23.10 -6.44 7.63
C TYR A 248 -21.69 -6.48 7.01
N GLY A 249 -20.93 -5.39 7.01
CA GLY A 249 -19.55 -5.39 6.49
C GLY A 249 -18.81 -4.09 6.77
N MET A 250 -17.48 -4.04 6.68
CA MET A 250 -16.76 -2.76 6.76
C MET A 250 -17.22 -1.85 5.62
N ILE A 251 -17.30 -2.41 4.42
CA ILE A 251 -17.99 -1.82 3.29
C ILE A 251 -19.29 -2.59 3.07
N TRP A 252 -20.42 -1.90 3.13
CA TRP A 252 -21.72 -2.43 2.77
C TRP A 252 -22.24 -1.75 1.50
N ALA A 253 -22.64 -2.54 0.50
CA ALA A 253 -23.08 -2.00 -0.78
C ALA A 253 -24.28 -2.77 -1.36
N ARG A 254 -25.35 -2.09 -1.74
CA ARG A 254 -26.37 -2.70 -2.63
C ARG A 254 -26.13 -2.36 -4.11
N SER A 255 -25.19 -1.46 -4.39
CA SER A 255 -24.75 -1.16 -5.75
C SER A 255 -24.11 -2.38 -6.42
N THR A 256 -24.20 -2.41 -7.75
CA THR A 256 -23.55 -3.38 -8.63
C THR A 256 -22.19 -2.91 -9.15
N ALA A 257 -21.78 -1.67 -8.83
CA ALA A 257 -20.53 -1.07 -9.27
C ALA A 257 -19.34 -1.94 -8.86
N ALA A 258 -18.52 -2.33 -9.84
CA ALA A 258 -17.33 -3.12 -9.58
C ALA A 258 -16.21 -2.20 -9.07
N PRO A 259 -15.62 -2.45 -7.87
CA PRO A 259 -14.48 -1.68 -7.42
C PRO A 259 -13.30 -1.86 -8.38
N VAL A 260 -12.59 -0.77 -8.67
CA VAL A 260 -11.38 -0.76 -9.49
C VAL A 260 -10.23 -0.19 -8.66
N ILE A 261 -9.18 -0.98 -8.50
CA ILE A 261 -7.96 -0.57 -7.79
C ILE A 261 -6.86 -0.49 -8.85
N GLU A 262 -6.49 0.73 -9.23
CA GLU A 262 -5.55 1.00 -10.32
C GLU A 262 -4.10 0.66 -9.92
N SER A 263 -3.19 0.55 -10.90
CA SER A 263 -1.78 0.20 -10.68
C SER A 263 -1.12 1.13 -9.66
N GLY A 264 -0.30 0.58 -8.76
CA GLY A 264 0.37 1.32 -7.69
C GLY A 264 -0.53 1.63 -6.49
N ALA A 265 -1.85 1.51 -6.63
CA ALA A 265 -2.77 1.83 -5.55
C ALA A 265 -2.90 0.69 -4.54
N THR A 266 -3.20 1.03 -3.29
CA THR A 266 -3.42 0.08 -2.19
C THR A 266 -4.80 0.28 -1.57
N MET A 267 -5.55 -0.81 -1.42
CA MET A 267 -6.77 -0.87 -0.63
C MET A 267 -6.55 -1.77 0.58
N GLU A 268 -6.73 -1.26 1.79
CA GLU A 268 -6.62 -2.02 3.03
C GLU A 268 -7.89 -1.90 3.87
N LEU A 269 -8.49 -3.05 4.17
CA LEU A 269 -9.65 -3.19 5.03
C LEU A 269 -9.27 -4.06 6.24
N SER A 270 -9.31 -3.50 7.44
CA SER A 270 -8.99 -4.23 8.67
C SER A 270 -10.06 -4.09 9.75
N SER A 271 -10.57 -5.21 10.25
CA SER A 271 -11.52 -5.24 11.36
C SER A 271 -11.10 -6.18 12.48
N THR A 272 -11.26 -5.69 13.72
CA THR A 272 -11.20 -6.53 14.93
C THR A 272 -12.59 -6.84 15.50
N VAL A 273 -13.66 -6.46 14.79
CA VAL A 273 -15.05 -6.64 15.23
C VAL A 273 -15.56 -8.01 14.81
N ALA A 274 -15.90 -8.84 15.79
CA ALA A 274 -16.47 -10.17 15.55
C ALA A 274 -17.82 -10.08 14.82
N GLY A 275 -18.02 -10.95 13.83
CA GLY A 275 -19.22 -11.00 12.99
C GLY A 275 -19.20 -10.05 11.79
N LEU A 276 -18.29 -9.07 11.77
CA LEU A 276 -18.25 -8.08 10.69
C LEU A 276 -17.55 -8.64 9.45
N GLN A 277 -18.17 -8.55 8.27
CA GLN A 277 -17.54 -8.96 7.00
C GLN A 277 -16.56 -7.89 6.51
N GLY A 278 -15.60 -8.22 5.64
CA GLY A 278 -14.75 -7.19 5.02
C GLY A 278 -15.58 -6.34 4.06
N ILE A 279 -16.10 -6.98 3.02
CA ILE A 279 -17.01 -6.38 2.05
C ILE A 279 -18.29 -7.23 2.01
N ARG A 280 -19.46 -6.60 2.19
CA ARG A 280 -20.75 -7.21 1.87
C ARG A 280 -21.43 -6.41 0.77
N SER A 281 -21.58 -6.98 -0.42
CA SER A 281 -22.01 -6.23 -1.59
C SER A 281 -22.97 -6.94 -2.55
N ASN A 282 -23.48 -6.19 -3.52
CA ASN A 282 -24.03 -6.70 -4.78
C ASN A 282 -23.06 -6.48 -5.95
N PHE A 283 -21.76 -6.28 -5.69
CA PHE A 283 -20.80 -5.99 -6.74
C PHE A 283 -20.73 -7.13 -7.75
N THR A 284 -20.89 -6.78 -9.02
CA THR A 284 -20.81 -7.71 -10.16
C THR A 284 -19.37 -8.07 -10.52
N GLY A 285 -18.40 -7.39 -9.91
CA GLY A 285 -17.00 -7.76 -9.97
C GLY A 285 -16.14 -6.91 -9.06
N MET A 286 -14.83 -7.14 -9.16
CA MET A 286 -13.78 -6.34 -8.57
C MET A 286 -12.55 -6.47 -9.47
N ASP A 287 -11.93 -5.37 -9.82
CA ASP A 287 -10.79 -5.30 -10.73
C ASP A 287 -9.57 -4.76 -9.99
N LEU A 288 -8.74 -5.67 -9.49
CA LEU A 288 -7.42 -5.36 -8.95
C LEU A 288 -6.41 -5.39 -10.09
N LYS A 289 -5.90 -4.22 -10.50
CA LYS A 289 -4.95 -4.11 -11.63
C LYS A 289 -3.56 -4.60 -11.23
N LYS A 290 -2.75 -4.97 -12.23
CA LYS A 290 -1.35 -5.34 -12.01
C LYS A 290 -0.60 -4.20 -11.31
N GLY A 291 0.21 -4.52 -10.31
CA GLY A 291 0.94 -3.54 -9.49
C GLY A 291 0.09 -2.84 -8.43
N ALA A 292 -1.20 -3.15 -8.31
CA ALA A 292 -2.04 -2.69 -7.20
C ALA A 292 -1.99 -3.68 -6.02
N ALA A 293 -2.46 -3.27 -4.84
CA ALA A 293 -2.56 -4.13 -3.66
C ALA A 293 -3.97 -4.11 -3.03
N LEU A 294 -4.46 -5.28 -2.61
CA LEU A 294 -5.70 -5.45 -1.84
C LEU A 294 -5.47 -6.29 -0.58
N ASN A 295 -5.61 -5.70 0.60
CA ASN A 295 -5.53 -6.41 1.87
C ASN A 295 -6.88 -6.38 2.56
N ILE A 296 -7.42 -7.54 2.92
CA ILE A 296 -8.65 -7.65 3.69
C ILE A 296 -8.40 -8.55 4.89
N ARG A 297 -8.63 -8.03 6.10
CA ARG A 297 -8.58 -8.78 7.36
C ARG A 297 -9.88 -8.57 8.11
N THR A 298 -10.59 -9.67 8.36
CA THR A 298 -11.88 -9.58 9.02
C THR A 298 -12.21 -10.77 9.92
N LEU A 299 -13.33 -10.68 10.64
CA LEU A 299 -13.83 -11.68 11.60
C LEU A 299 -15.33 -11.98 11.36
N GLY A 300 -15.76 -11.99 10.10
CA GLY A 300 -17.17 -12.14 9.72
C GLY A 300 -17.50 -13.45 9.02
N ALA A 301 -18.72 -13.54 8.47
CA ALA A 301 -19.16 -14.69 7.69
C ALA A 301 -18.42 -14.85 6.35
N ALA A 302 -17.77 -13.79 5.84
CA ALA A 302 -16.76 -13.89 4.79
C ALA A 302 -15.86 -12.65 4.78
N ALA A 303 -14.68 -12.74 4.17
CA ALA A 303 -13.88 -11.54 3.83
C ALA A 303 -14.56 -10.75 2.70
N ILE A 304 -15.00 -11.43 1.65
CA ILE A 304 -15.80 -10.88 0.56
C ILE A 304 -17.10 -11.68 0.47
N TYR A 305 -18.22 -11.02 0.70
CA TYR A 305 -19.55 -11.60 0.58
C TYR A 305 -20.33 -10.83 -0.47
N THR A 306 -20.70 -11.49 -1.56
CA THR A 306 -21.56 -10.89 -2.58
C THR A 306 -22.77 -11.73 -2.88
N THR A 307 -23.92 -11.07 -2.97
CA THR A 307 -25.18 -11.70 -3.37
C THR A 307 -25.40 -11.65 -4.89
N ALA A 308 -24.60 -10.89 -5.63
CA ALA A 308 -24.61 -10.89 -7.09
C ALA A 308 -23.72 -12.01 -7.65
N GLN A 309 -23.96 -12.41 -8.91
CA GLN A 309 -22.97 -13.17 -9.65
C GLN A 309 -21.78 -12.25 -9.89
N THR A 310 -20.62 -12.62 -9.36
CA THR A 310 -19.45 -11.72 -9.32
C THR A 310 -18.27 -12.26 -10.11
N THR A 311 -17.43 -11.35 -10.58
CA THR A 311 -16.14 -11.67 -11.19
C THR A 311 -15.03 -10.91 -10.47
N LEU A 312 -14.24 -11.61 -9.65
CA LEU A 312 -13.08 -11.06 -8.95
C LEU A 312 -11.86 -11.23 -9.85
N ARG A 313 -11.35 -10.15 -10.45
CA ARG A 313 -10.13 -10.13 -11.27
C ARG A 313 -8.96 -9.68 -10.42
N LEU A 314 -8.14 -10.62 -9.98
CA LEU A 314 -7.00 -10.38 -9.10
C LEU A 314 -5.69 -10.45 -9.89
N ALA A 315 -5.32 -9.35 -10.55
CA ALA A 315 -4.07 -9.24 -11.32
C ALA A 315 -2.93 -8.55 -10.53
N GLY A 316 -3.23 -7.90 -9.42
CA GLY A 316 -2.27 -7.30 -8.50
C GLY A 316 -2.01 -8.17 -7.27
N ASP A 317 -1.34 -7.57 -6.29
CA ASP A 317 -1.08 -8.20 -5.01
C ASP A 317 -2.33 -8.25 -4.13
N PHE A 318 -2.57 -9.36 -3.46
CA PHE A 318 -3.68 -9.43 -2.52
C PHE A 318 -3.35 -10.31 -1.31
N ASP A 319 -3.96 -9.99 -0.18
CA ASP A 319 -3.96 -10.81 1.02
C ASP A 319 -5.35 -10.75 1.66
N ILE A 320 -6.16 -11.77 1.40
CA ILE A 320 -7.56 -11.83 1.79
C ILE A 320 -7.68 -12.88 2.89
N ARG A 321 -8.01 -12.44 4.10
CA ARG A 321 -8.05 -13.26 5.32
C ARG A 321 -9.39 -13.09 6.03
N ASN A 322 -10.03 -14.23 6.30
CA ASN A 322 -11.11 -14.30 7.27
C ASN A 322 -10.63 -15.08 8.49
N MET A 323 -10.59 -14.42 9.65
CA MET A 323 -10.12 -15.00 10.90
C MET A 323 -11.27 -15.60 11.73
N SER A 324 -12.51 -15.54 11.24
CA SER A 324 -13.66 -16.18 11.89
C SER A 324 -13.63 -17.69 11.64
N GLY A 325 -12.77 -18.41 12.37
CA GLY A 325 -12.73 -19.88 12.47
C GLY A 325 -13.16 -20.65 11.21
N PRO A 326 -14.42 -21.13 11.12
CA PRO A 326 -14.94 -21.97 10.03
C PRO A 326 -15.37 -21.22 8.75
N GLU A 327 -15.46 -19.90 8.79
CA GLU A 327 -16.12 -19.11 7.76
C GLU A 327 -15.24 -18.94 6.51
N PRO A 328 -15.83 -18.94 5.30
CA PRO A 328 -15.07 -18.85 4.05
C PRO A 328 -14.40 -17.49 3.86
N ILE A 329 -13.39 -17.42 2.99
CA ILE A 329 -12.85 -16.13 2.53
C ILE A 329 -13.78 -15.40 1.57
N ILE A 330 -14.44 -16.13 0.66
CA ILE A 330 -15.24 -15.55 -0.42
C ILE A 330 -16.56 -16.31 -0.51
N TYR A 331 -17.64 -15.56 -0.66
CA TYR A 331 -18.97 -16.06 -0.94
C TYR A 331 -19.57 -15.30 -2.14
N GLY A 332 -20.15 -16.01 -3.11
CA GLY A 332 -20.78 -15.40 -4.28
C GLY A 332 -21.96 -16.21 -4.84
N SER A 333 -22.81 -15.60 -5.65
CA SER A 333 -23.90 -16.32 -6.34
C SER A 333 -23.39 -17.35 -7.34
N LYS A 334 -24.28 -18.26 -7.77
CA LYS A 334 -23.94 -19.34 -8.71
C LYS A 334 -23.24 -18.82 -9.96
N GLY A 335 -22.11 -19.44 -10.31
CA GLY A 335 -21.32 -19.07 -11.49
C GLY A 335 -20.45 -17.82 -11.29
N SER A 336 -20.16 -17.45 -10.05
CA SER A 336 -19.16 -16.42 -9.75
C SER A 336 -17.76 -16.93 -10.09
N ARG A 337 -16.84 -16.00 -10.41
CA ARG A 337 -15.51 -16.33 -10.92
C ARG A 337 -14.42 -15.58 -10.16
N LEU A 338 -13.33 -16.29 -9.91
CA LEU A 338 -12.05 -15.74 -9.47
C LEU A 338 -11.08 -15.88 -10.65
N LEU A 339 -10.63 -14.76 -11.21
CA LEU A 339 -9.66 -14.74 -12.30
C LEU A 339 -8.31 -14.33 -11.73
N LEU A 340 -7.32 -15.19 -11.97
CA LEU A 340 -5.94 -15.01 -11.57
C LEU A 340 -5.11 -14.74 -12.82
N ASN A 341 -4.24 -13.73 -12.78
CA ASN A 341 -3.44 -13.34 -13.92
C ASN A 341 -1.94 -13.43 -13.60
N GLU A 342 -1.40 -14.64 -13.77
CA GLU A 342 0.03 -14.96 -13.61
C GLU A 342 0.62 -14.56 -12.25
N GLY A 343 0.04 -15.09 -11.18
CA GLY A 343 0.47 -14.83 -9.80
C GLY A 343 0.92 -16.08 -9.06
N ASN A 344 1.82 -15.90 -8.09
CA ASN A 344 2.02 -16.90 -7.06
C ASN A 344 0.83 -16.85 -6.11
N ILE A 345 0.34 -18.01 -5.66
CA ILE A 345 -0.85 -18.12 -4.82
C ILE A 345 -0.52 -19.02 -3.66
N SER A 346 -0.69 -18.50 -2.46
CA SER A 346 -0.62 -19.26 -1.21
C SER A 346 -1.98 -19.30 -0.56
N ALA A 347 -2.34 -20.46 -0.01
CA ALA A 347 -3.65 -20.66 0.60
C ALA A 347 -3.52 -21.39 1.95
N TRP A 348 -4.29 -20.92 2.93
CA TRP A 348 -4.39 -21.51 4.25
C TRP A 348 -5.79 -22.04 4.46
N LYS A 349 -5.83 -23.28 4.92
CA LYS A 349 -7.05 -23.97 5.28
C LYS A 349 -7.69 -23.32 6.50
N THR A 350 -9.01 -23.39 6.53
CA THR A 350 -9.83 -23.10 7.71
C THR A 350 -9.24 -23.78 8.96
N GLY A 351 -9.08 -23.01 10.04
CA GLY A 351 -8.46 -23.47 11.29
C GLY A 351 -6.91 -23.47 11.32
N ASN A 352 -6.23 -23.20 10.20
CA ASN A 352 -4.78 -23.05 10.19
C ASN A 352 -4.34 -21.60 10.47
N ASN A 353 -3.78 -21.37 11.65
CA ASN A 353 -3.20 -20.08 12.06
C ASN A 353 -1.67 -20.00 11.87
N ALA A 354 -1.05 -21.00 11.24
CA ALA A 354 0.39 -21.03 11.04
C ALA A 354 0.86 -19.95 10.06
N ALA A 355 2.12 -19.53 10.22
CA ALA A 355 2.77 -18.61 9.28
C ALA A 355 2.90 -19.23 7.87
N THR A 356 3.07 -20.55 7.79
CA THR A 356 3.26 -21.30 6.54
C THR A 356 1.93 -21.70 5.89
N ALA A 357 1.83 -21.53 4.58
CA ALA A 357 0.67 -21.92 3.79
C ALA A 357 0.46 -23.45 3.76
N ASN A 358 -0.78 -23.90 3.60
CA ASN A 358 -1.05 -25.31 3.33
C ASN A 358 -0.71 -25.69 1.90
N HIS A 359 -0.88 -24.74 0.99
CA HIS A 359 -0.60 -24.91 -0.42
C HIS A 359 0.00 -23.63 -0.97
N THR A 360 1.01 -23.79 -1.83
CA THR A 360 1.63 -22.71 -2.59
C THR A 360 1.72 -23.17 -4.05
N TRP A 361 1.26 -22.32 -4.96
CA TRP A 361 1.29 -22.57 -6.39
C TRP A 361 1.93 -21.37 -7.09
N ASN A 362 2.87 -21.63 -7.99
CA ASN A 362 3.58 -20.58 -8.72
C ASN A 362 2.98 -20.37 -10.10
N GLY A 363 2.98 -19.12 -10.56
CA GLY A 363 2.60 -18.74 -11.92
C GLY A 363 1.17 -19.12 -12.33
N VAL A 364 0.21 -19.10 -11.40
CA VAL A 364 -1.18 -19.47 -11.66
C VAL A 364 -1.84 -18.40 -12.52
N SER A 365 -2.38 -18.82 -13.66
CA SER A 365 -3.16 -18.00 -14.57
C SER A 365 -4.37 -18.77 -15.07
N GLY A 366 -5.53 -18.13 -15.05
CA GLY A 366 -6.80 -18.72 -15.45
C GLY A 366 -7.91 -18.41 -14.45
N GLU A 367 -8.86 -19.33 -14.32
CA GLU A 367 -10.06 -19.07 -13.54
C GLU A 367 -10.46 -20.19 -12.60
N THR A 368 -11.07 -19.81 -11.49
CA THR A 368 -11.88 -20.67 -10.63
C THR A 368 -13.33 -20.21 -10.69
N THR A 369 -14.25 -21.11 -11.04
CA THR A 369 -15.69 -20.85 -10.90
C THR A 369 -16.17 -21.39 -9.56
N PHE A 370 -17.07 -20.67 -8.91
CA PHE A 370 -17.64 -21.04 -7.62
C PHE A 370 -19.11 -20.67 -7.50
N SER A 371 -19.78 -21.29 -6.53
CA SER A 371 -21.17 -21.02 -6.14
C SER A 371 -21.26 -21.08 -4.63
N ALA A 372 -21.87 -20.06 -4.01
CA ALA A 372 -21.70 -19.79 -2.58
C ALA A 372 -20.20 -19.69 -2.23
N SER A 373 -19.71 -20.53 -1.32
CA SER A 373 -18.30 -20.68 -0.98
C SER A 373 -17.65 -21.90 -1.65
N THR A 374 -18.35 -22.62 -2.52
CA THR A 374 -17.89 -23.90 -3.08
C THR A 374 -17.28 -23.72 -4.47
N THR A 375 -16.04 -24.16 -4.64
CA THR A 375 -15.40 -24.29 -5.96
C THR A 375 -16.16 -25.30 -6.80
N THR A 376 -16.62 -24.90 -7.99
CA THR A 376 -17.28 -25.78 -8.95
C THR A 376 -16.34 -26.25 -10.06
N SER A 377 -15.36 -25.43 -10.42
CA SER A 377 -14.32 -25.80 -11.38
C SER A 377 -13.09 -24.93 -11.22
N ASN A 378 -11.92 -25.52 -11.51
CA ASN A 378 -10.67 -24.80 -11.70
C ASN A 378 -10.21 -25.04 -13.14
N ASN A 379 -9.95 -23.96 -13.87
CA ASN A 379 -9.45 -23.97 -15.23
C ASN A 379 -8.28 -22.99 -15.33
N THR A 380 -7.14 -23.41 -14.77
CA THR A 380 -5.89 -22.66 -14.79
C THR A 380 -4.80 -23.40 -15.56
N ASN A 381 -3.74 -22.70 -15.90
CA ASN A 381 -2.50 -23.27 -16.44
C ASN A 381 -1.76 -24.19 -15.44
N ASN A 382 -2.12 -24.17 -14.16
CA ASN A 382 -1.43 -24.91 -13.10
C ASN A 382 -2.23 -26.16 -12.69
N ALA A 383 -1.74 -27.33 -13.09
CA ALA A 383 -2.41 -28.61 -12.84
C ALA A 383 -2.55 -28.93 -11.34
N SER A 384 -1.56 -28.57 -10.52
CA SER A 384 -1.61 -28.77 -9.07
C SER A 384 -2.65 -27.87 -8.42
N PHE A 385 -2.72 -26.61 -8.82
CA PHE A 385 -3.78 -25.69 -8.40
C PHE A 385 -5.16 -26.26 -8.76
N ASN A 386 -5.33 -26.72 -10.02
CA ASN A 386 -6.60 -27.26 -10.47
C ASN A 386 -7.08 -28.45 -9.63
N ALA A 387 -6.15 -29.32 -9.21
CA ALA A 387 -6.44 -30.50 -8.41
C ALA A 387 -6.66 -30.22 -6.91
N GLN A 388 -6.02 -29.18 -6.36
CA GLN A 388 -5.94 -28.99 -4.90
C GLN A 388 -6.72 -27.78 -4.38
N PHE A 389 -6.90 -26.73 -5.19
CA PHE A 389 -7.54 -25.50 -4.74
C PHE A 389 -9.05 -25.68 -4.58
N THR A 390 -9.57 -25.42 -3.38
CA THR A 390 -10.99 -25.44 -3.07
C THR A 390 -11.33 -24.27 -2.15
N LEU A 391 -12.27 -23.42 -2.56
CA LEU A 391 -12.62 -22.19 -1.84
C LEU A 391 -13.27 -22.48 -0.49
N GLN A 392 -14.08 -23.53 -0.42
CA GLN A 392 -14.89 -23.91 0.75
C GLN A 392 -14.06 -24.32 1.98
N ASN A 393 -12.75 -24.52 1.82
CA ASN A 393 -11.86 -24.93 2.90
C ASN A 393 -10.80 -23.88 3.23
N MET A 394 -10.89 -22.66 2.69
CA MET A 394 -9.84 -21.63 2.83
C MET A 394 -10.27 -20.49 3.74
N ALA A 395 -9.39 -20.13 4.68
CA ALA A 395 -9.51 -18.96 5.56
C ALA A 395 -8.56 -17.81 5.14
N ARG A 396 -7.59 -18.09 4.26
CA ARG A 396 -6.74 -17.06 3.67
C ARG A 396 -6.26 -17.42 2.27
N LEU A 397 -6.23 -16.42 1.41
CA LEU A 397 -5.62 -16.46 0.08
C LEU A 397 -4.66 -15.27 -0.03
N ASN A 398 -3.43 -15.53 -0.42
CA ASN A 398 -2.40 -14.53 -0.51
C ASN A 398 -1.62 -14.68 -1.82
N SER A 399 -1.35 -13.58 -2.52
CA SER A 399 -0.39 -13.56 -3.62
C SER A 399 1.01 -13.15 -3.17
N LYS A 400 1.12 -12.39 -2.08
CA LYS A 400 2.35 -12.13 -1.32
C LYS A 400 2.69 -13.35 -0.51
N SER A 401 3.06 -14.45 -1.14
CA SER A 401 3.80 -15.44 -0.37
C SER A 401 5.11 -14.77 0.07
N THR A 402 5.43 -14.88 1.35
CA THR A 402 6.80 -14.72 1.85
C THR A 402 7.77 -15.72 1.18
N ASP A 403 7.26 -16.62 0.33
CA ASP A 403 7.99 -17.46 -0.61
C ASP A 403 7.98 -16.89 -2.04
N ASN A 404 8.28 -15.60 -2.22
CA ASN A 404 8.75 -15.16 -3.52
C ASN A 404 10.14 -15.78 -3.69
N SER A 405 10.31 -16.77 -4.57
CA SER A 405 11.64 -17.34 -4.85
C SER A 405 12.65 -16.24 -5.18
N THR A 406 12.18 -15.14 -5.77
CA THR A 406 12.98 -13.93 -6.03
C THR A 406 13.38 -13.18 -4.76
N ASP A 407 12.47 -12.94 -3.82
CA ASP A 407 12.80 -12.20 -2.58
C ASP A 407 13.60 -13.08 -1.61
N LEU A 408 13.30 -14.38 -1.54
CA LEU A 408 14.10 -15.34 -0.78
C LEU A 408 15.52 -15.45 -1.36
N ALA A 409 15.66 -15.53 -2.69
CA ALA A 409 16.97 -15.53 -3.34
C ALA A 409 17.71 -14.20 -3.12
N ARG A 410 17.04 -13.05 -3.28
CA ARG A 410 17.62 -11.72 -3.00
C ARG A 410 18.06 -11.59 -1.55
N ALA A 411 17.20 -11.92 -0.60
CA ALA A 411 17.51 -11.85 0.82
C ALA A 411 18.64 -12.81 1.20
N ALA A 412 18.66 -14.04 0.66
CA ALA A 412 19.73 -14.99 0.91
C ALA A 412 21.07 -14.49 0.35
N VAL A 413 21.09 -13.94 -0.87
CA VAL A 413 22.29 -13.36 -1.49
C VAL A 413 22.77 -12.12 -0.75
N ASN A 414 21.89 -11.16 -0.46
CA ASN A 414 22.23 -9.95 0.30
C ASN A 414 22.81 -10.30 1.68
N ASN A 415 22.26 -11.31 2.35
CA ASN A 415 22.70 -11.73 3.66
C ASN A 415 24.13 -12.30 3.72
N LEU A 416 24.75 -12.61 2.58
CA LEU A 416 26.16 -12.98 2.52
C LEU A 416 27.09 -11.78 2.75
N PHE A 417 26.58 -10.55 2.59
CA PHE A 417 27.35 -9.31 2.59
C PHE A 417 27.09 -8.44 3.84
N LYS A 418 28.10 -7.68 4.27
CA LYS A 418 27.96 -6.73 5.39
C LYS A 418 26.87 -5.70 5.06
N ASN A 419 26.07 -5.36 6.06
CA ASN A 419 24.93 -4.45 5.94
C ASN A 419 23.89 -4.85 4.87
N GLU A 420 23.91 -6.11 4.44
CA GLU A 420 23.04 -6.62 3.37
C GLU A 420 23.23 -5.89 2.03
N ASP A 421 24.41 -5.29 1.82
CA ASP A 421 24.79 -4.57 0.62
C ASP A 421 25.70 -5.44 -0.25
N VAL A 422 25.21 -5.88 -1.41
CA VAL A 422 25.94 -6.74 -2.36
C VAL A 422 27.19 -6.08 -2.97
N THR A 423 27.38 -4.77 -2.74
CA THR A 423 28.61 -4.05 -3.14
C THR A 423 29.66 -4.01 -2.04
N ALA A 424 29.30 -4.38 -0.80
CA ALA A 424 30.20 -4.45 0.33
C ALA A 424 31.00 -5.77 0.38
N THR A 425 31.85 -5.92 1.41
CA THR A 425 32.54 -7.19 1.68
C THR A 425 31.61 -8.23 2.30
N ILE A 426 31.90 -9.52 2.16
CA ILE A 426 31.17 -10.61 2.84
C ILE A 426 31.22 -10.48 4.38
N LYS A 427 30.19 -11.01 5.05
CA LYS A 427 30.17 -11.15 6.52
C LYS A 427 31.22 -12.16 6.97
N ASP A 428 31.70 -12.02 8.20
CA ASP A 428 32.66 -12.99 8.75
C ASP A 428 32.07 -14.38 8.96
N THR A 429 30.75 -14.45 9.12
CA THR A 429 29.96 -15.68 9.24
C THR A 429 29.64 -16.33 7.90
N THR A 430 29.99 -15.70 6.77
CA THR A 430 29.74 -16.26 5.44
C THR A 430 30.68 -17.44 5.20
N THR A 431 30.09 -18.61 4.92
CA THR A 431 30.78 -19.88 4.65
C THR A 431 30.35 -20.44 3.31
N ILE A 432 31.07 -21.45 2.81
CA ILE A 432 30.68 -22.18 1.60
C ILE A 432 29.26 -22.75 1.70
N THR A 433 28.87 -23.28 2.86
CA THR A 433 27.53 -23.82 3.10
C THR A 433 26.44 -22.75 2.97
N THR A 434 26.68 -21.54 3.47
CA THR A 434 25.72 -20.43 3.32
C THR A 434 25.62 -19.94 1.88
N ILE A 435 26.74 -19.94 1.13
CA ILE A 435 26.76 -19.59 -0.29
C ILE A 435 26.00 -20.65 -1.10
N GLU A 436 26.23 -21.93 -0.85
CA GLU A 436 25.53 -23.03 -1.53
C GLU A 436 24.02 -23.03 -1.24
N ALA A 437 23.60 -22.65 -0.03
CA ALA A 437 22.19 -22.49 0.29
C ALA A 437 21.54 -21.37 -0.54
N ALA A 438 22.21 -20.21 -0.67
CA ALA A 438 21.75 -19.12 -1.51
C ALA A 438 21.75 -19.49 -3.00
N GLN A 439 22.77 -20.23 -3.47
CA GLN A 439 22.86 -20.75 -4.84
C GLN A 439 21.66 -21.62 -5.21
N LYS A 440 21.25 -22.54 -4.33
CA LYS A 440 20.07 -23.40 -4.57
C LYS A 440 18.79 -22.58 -4.78
N LEU A 441 18.64 -21.47 -4.06
CA LEU A 441 17.49 -20.57 -4.23
C LEU A 441 17.55 -19.83 -5.57
N VAL A 442 18.73 -19.34 -5.96
CA VAL A 442 18.96 -18.67 -7.27
C VAL A 442 18.75 -19.64 -8.43
N ASP A 443 19.19 -20.89 -8.32
CA ASP A 443 19.02 -21.92 -9.36
C ASP A 443 17.54 -22.27 -9.59
N ALA A 444 16.73 -22.22 -8.55
CA ALA A 444 15.30 -22.48 -8.60
C ALA A 444 14.46 -21.33 -9.19
N MET A 445 15.09 -20.19 -9.53
CA MET A 445 14.40 -19.02 -10.07
C MET A 445 13.95 -19.23 -11.52
N THR A 446 12.75 -18.72 -11.83
CA THR A 446 12.18 -18.73 -13.18
C THR A 446 12.49 -17.45 -13.97
N ASP A 447 12.63 -16.30 -13.29
CA ASP A 447 13.06 -15.04 -13.92
C ASP A 447 14.55 -15.08 -14.25
N LYS A 448 14.86 -15.21 -15.54
CA LYS A 448 16.23 -15.33 -16.04
C LYS A 448 17.07 -14.06 -15.92
N ALA A 449 16.44 -12.89 -15.95
CA ALA A 449 17.17 -11.63 -15.80
C ALA A 449 17.65 -11.48 -14.36
N VAL A 450 16.76 -11.69 -13.38
CA VAL A 450 17.11 -11.60 -11.96
C VAL A 450 18.03 -12.76 -11.54
N GLN A 451 17.81 -13.97 -12.07
CA GLN A 451 18.73 -15.09 -11.83
C GLN A 451 20.16 -14.75 -12.25
N THR A 452 20.34 -14.14 -13.44
CA THR A 452 21.66 -13.74 -13.94
C THR A 452 22.29 -12.66 -13.06
N GLU A 453 21.49 -11.69 -12.60
CA GLU A 453 21.95 -10.64 -11.68
C GLU A 453 22.44 -11.24 -10.36
N LEU A 454 21.63 -12.07 -9.71
CA LEU A 454 21.98 -12.68 -8.42
C LEU A 454 23.14 -13.66 -8.53
N GLN A 455 23.29 -14.35 -9.67
CA GLN A 455 24.45 -15.20 -9.92
C GLN A 455 25.75 -14.40 -9.87
N LYS A 456 25.77 -13.18 -10.42
CA LYS A 456 26.96 -12.31 -10.37
C LYS A 456 27.35 -11.96 -8.93
N TYR A 457 26.38 -11.71 -8.06
CA TYR A 457 26.65 -11.44 -6.65
C TYR A 457 27.13 -12.71 -5.91
N LEU A 458 26.56 -13.88 -6.20
CA LEU A 458 27.06 -15.15 -5.65
C LEU A 458 28.52 -15.43 -6.05
N ASP A 459 28.87 -15.19 -7.30
CA ASP A 459 30.24 -15.38 -7.78
C ASP A 459 31.21 -14.39 -7.13
N THR A 460 30.74 -13.16 -6.88
CA THR A 460 31.49 -12.16 -6.09
C THR A 460 31.73 -12.64 -4.65
N ALA A 461 30.71 -13.18 -3.98
CA ALA A 461 30.84 -13.72 -2.62
C ALA A 461 31.82 -14.91 -2.56
N LYS A 462 31.77 -15.82 -3.54
CA LYS A 462 32.71 -16.95 -3.65
C LYS A 462 34.16 -16.48 -3.79
N ALA A 463 34.40 -15.47 -4.64
CA ALA A 463 35.74 -14.93 -4.84
C ALA A 463 36.29 -14.26 -3.55
N GLN A 464 35.45 -13.50 -2.84
CA GLN A 464 35.85 -12.89 -1.57
C GLN A 464 36.13 -13.92 -0.46
N LEU A 465 35.35 -15.01 -0.39
CA LEU A 465 35.59 -16.07 0.59
C LEU A 465 36.93 -16.76 0.34
N LEU A 466 37.23 -17.09 -0.93
CA LEU A 466 38.50 -17.69 -1.31
C LEU A 466 39.69 -16.79 -0.95
N GLU A 467 39.59 -15.48 -1.22
CA GLU A 467 40.65 -14.54 -0.87
C GLU A 467 40.82 -14.41 0.65
N LYS A 468 39.71 -14.43 1.41
CA LYS A 468 39.77 -14.41 2.88
C LYS A 468 40.49 -15.63 3.43
N GLU A 469 40.19 -16.82 2.91
CA GLU A 469 40.87 -18.06 3.32
C GLU A 469 42.36 -18.04 2.93
N ALA A 470 42.70 -17.53 1.74
CA ALA A 470 44.08 -17.36 1.31
C ALA A 470 44.84 -16.37 2.19
N GLU A 471 44.23 -15.25 2.56
CA GLU A 471 44.83 -14.28 3.47
C GLU A 471 45.06 -14.85 4.86
N GLN A 472 44.09 -15.59 5.42
CA GLN A 472 44.28 -16.26 6.69
C GLN A 472 45.45 -17.25 6.64
N ALA A 473 45.59 -18.02 5.56
CA ALA A 473 46.73 -18.92 5.39
C ALA A 473 48.07 -18.17 5.31
N ARG A 474 48.10 -17.00 4.66
CA ARG A 474 49.30 -16.13 4.64
C ARG A 474 49.64 -15.62 6.04
N GLN A 475 48.64 -15.16 6.80
CA GLN A 475 48.82 -14.70 8.18
C GLN A 475 49.35 -15.82 9.09
N GLU A 476 48.77 -17.02 9.03
CA GLU A 476 49.21 -18.16 9.82
C GLU A 476 50.65 -18.60 9.48
N ALA A 477 50.98 -18.63 8.18
CA ALA A 477 52.33 -18.94 7.73
C ALA A 477 53.36 -17.89 8.20
N ALA A 478 53.00 -16.60 8.07
CA ALA A 478 53.84 -15.50 8.51
C ALA A 478 54.00 -15.47 10.04
N GLU A 479 52.92 -15.63 10.79
CA GLU A 479 52.94 -15.67 12.26
C GLU A 479 53.77 -16.84 12.77
N LYS A 480 53.63 -18.03 12.17
CA LYS A 480 54.45 -19.19 12.49
C LYS A 480 55.93 -18.90 12.23
N ALA A 481 56.27 -18.35 11.07
CA ALA A 481 57.65 -18.03 10.72
C ALA A 481 58.27 -17.00 11.68
N VAL A 482 57.50 -15.98 12.09
CA VAL A 482 57.94 -14.98 13.06
C VAL A 482 58.13 -15.61 14.44
N LYS A 483 57.17 -16.38 14.94
CA LYS A 483 57.27 -17.09 16.23
C LYS A 483 58.47 -18.02 16.27
N GLU A 484 58.78 -18.71 15.17
CA GLU A 484 59.91 -19.63 15.09
C GLU A 484 61.28 -18.95 15.25
N LEU A 485 61.38 -17.62 15.15
CA LEU A 485 62.60 -16.86 15.44
C LEU A 485 62.92 -16.77 16.95
N PHE A 486 61.93 -17.00 17.82
CA PHE A 486 62.02 -16.78 19.26
C PHE A 486 62.01 -18.07 20.09
N ASN A 487 62.71 -18.08 21.22
CA ASN A 487 62.70 -19.21 22.14
C ASN A 487 61.29 -19.52 22.62
N ASN A 488 60.95 -20.80 22.69
CA ASN A 488 59.60 -21.28 23.04
C ASN A 488 58.48 -20.71 22.17
N ASN A 489 58.79 -20.18 20.98
CA ASN A 489 57.85 -19.51 20.09
C ASN A 489 57.15 -18.29 20.73
N ASP A 490 57.80 -17.65 21.71
CA ASP A 490 57.30 -16.47 22.41
C ASP A 490 57.95 -15.20 21.85
N VAL A 491 57.19 -14.42 21.08
CA VAL A 491 57.65 -13.18 20.43
C VAL A 491 57.97 -12.04 21.39
N ALA A 492 57.61 -12.17 22.69
CA ALA A 492 58.04 -11.24 23.73
C ALA A 492 59.37 -11.67 24.40
N GLY A 493 59.86 -12.88 24.09
CA GLY A 493 61.07 -13.46 24.65
C GLY A 493 62.35 -13.09 23.89
N ILE A 494 63.39 -13.91 24.10
CA ILE A 494 64.66 -13.78 23.39
C ILE A 494 64.69 -14.64 22.12
N ILE A 495 65.42 -14.21 21.09
CA ILE A 495 65.62 -15.00 19.87
C ILE A 495 66.32 -16.35 20.15
N LYS A 496 66.05 -17.37 19.33
CA LYS A 496 66.74 -18.67 19.42
C LYS A 496 68.22 -18.53 19.10
N ASP A 497 69.01 -19.48 19.58
CA ASP A 497 70.44 -19.47 19.25
C ASP A 497 70.72 -19.68 17.77
N SER A 498 69.86 -20.44 17.10
CA SER A 498 69.89 -20.72 15.67
C SER A 498 69.33 -19.60 14.80
N THR A 499 68.72 -18.55 15.37
CA THR A 499 68.17 -17.44 14.60
C THR A 499 69.31 -16.60 14.03
N ASN A 500 69.31 -16.43 12.71
CA ASN A 500 70.30 -15.67 11.95
C ASN A 500 69.60 -14.76 10.92
N GLN A 501 70.37 -13.97 10.18
CA GLN A 501 69.82 -13.01 9.21
C GLN A 501 68.96 -13.67 8.12
N ASP A 502 69.34 -14.87 7.67
CA ASP A 502 68.59 -15.61 6.65
C ASP A 502 67.21 -16.06 7.18
N ALA A 503 67.13 -16.51 8.43
CA ALA A 503 65.87 -16.86 9.06
C ALA A 503 64.94 -15.64 9.17
N ILE A 504 65.49 -14.48 9.56
CA ILE A 504 64.74 -13.22 9.62
C ILE A 504 64.26 -12.79 8.23
N ASN A 505 65.12 -12.90 7.20
CA ASN A 505 64.75 -12.52 5.84
C ASN A 505 63.62 -13.41 5.27
N LYS A 506 63.64 -14.72 5.55
CA LYS A 506 62.53 -15.62 5.18
C LYS A 506 61.22 -15.25 5.86
N ALA A 507 61.26 -14.88 7.14
CA ALA A 507 60.06 -14.40 7.84
C ALA A 507 59.54 -13.09 7.22
N LYS A 508 60.44 -12.15 6.85
CA LYS A 508 60.08 -10.91 6.15
C LYS A 508 59.38 -11.17 4.82
N GLU A 509 59.88 -12.12 4.03
CA GLU A 509 59.26 -12.48 2.75
C GLU A 509 57.82 -12.97 2.93
N LEU A 510 57.57 -13.81 3.93
CA LEU A 510 56.21 -14.29 4.24
C LEU A 510 55.30 -13.16 4.74
N VAL A 511 55.78 -12.33 5.66
CA VAL A 511 55.03 -11.15 6.17
C VAL A 511 54.73 -10.17 5.04
N ALA A 512 55.62 -10.03 4.04
CA ALA A 512 55.37 -9.15 2.90
C ALA A 512 54.15 -9.59 2.07
N THR A 513 53.80 -10.88 2.08
CA THR A 513 52.62 -11.42 1.37
C THR A 513 51.29 -11.19 2.11
N VAL A 514 51.33 -10.87 3.41
CA VAL A 514 50.13 -10.53 4.21
C VAL A 514 49.54 -9.23 3.70
N THR A 515 48.22 -9.22 3.46
CA THR A 515 47.49 -8.06 2.94
C THR A 515 46.72 -7.30 4.02
N ASP A 516 46.39 -7.93 5.15
CA ASP A 516 45.86 -7.23 6.33
C ASP A 516 46.92 -6.30 6.93
N ALA A 517 46.65 -5.00 6.89
CA ALA A 517 47.62 -3.99 7.25
C ALA A 517 47.99 -4.01 8.75
N ASP A 518 47.02 -4.27 9.62
CA ASP A 518 47.23 -4.25 11.07
C ASP A 518 48.03 -5.48 11.49
N LYS A 519 47.64 -6.67 11.00
CA LYS A 519 48.37 -7.90 11.27
C LYS A 519 49.77 -7.88 10.67
N LYS A 520 49.92 -7.32 9.46
CA LYS A 520 51.23 -7.12 8.85
C LYS A 520 52.11 -6.21 9.71
N ALA A 521 51.60 -5.07 10.16
CA ALA A 521 52.36 -4.14 11.01
C ALA A 521 52.77 -4.77 12.35
N GLU A 522 51.89 -5.55 12.97
CA GLU A 522 52.20 -6.35 14.18
C GLU A 522 53.38 -7.30 13.93
N LEU A 523 53.30 -8.09 12.85
CA LEU A 523 54.35 -9.05 12.50
C LEU A 523 55.68 -8.37 12.11
N GLU A 524 55.62 -7.24 11.42
CA GLU A 524 56.80 -6.42 11.10
C GLU A 524 57.48 -5.86 12.36
N ALA A 525 56.71 -5.49 13.39
CA ALA A 525 57.26 -5.04 14.67
C ALA A 525 58.01 -6.18 15.39
N HIS A 526 57.46 -7.40 15.39
CA HIS A 526 58.15 -8.56 15.95
C HIS A 526 59.43 -8.92 15.18
N ILE A 527 59.42 -8.79 13.85
CA ILE A 527 60.63 -8.93 13.03
C ILE A 527 61.70 -7.89 13.41
N ALA A 528 61.30 -6.64 13.64
CA ALA A 528 62.23 -5.59 14.05
C ALA A 528 62.89 -5.87 15.41
N GLU A 529 62.13 -6.40 16.36
CA GLU A 529 62.67 -6.82 17.66
C GLU A 529 63.65 -8.00 17.52
N ALA A 530 63.30 -9.01 16.71
CA ALA A 530 64.22 -10.12 16.42
C ALA A 530 65.53 -9.61 15.79
N GLN A 531 65.44 -8.66 14.87
CA GLN A 531 66.60 -8.05 14.21
C GLN A 531 67.49 -7.30 15.20
N LYS A 532 66.88 -6.53 16.12
CA LYS A 532 67.60 -5.81 17.17
C LYS A 532 68.36 -6.77 18.09
N GLN A 533 67.71 -7.82 18.57
CA GLN A 533 68.35 -8.81 19.43
C GLN A 533 69.48 -9.58 18.73
N LEU A 534 69.34 -9.88 17.43
CA LEU A 534 70.42 -10.50 16.64
C LEU A 534 71.65 -9.58 16.59
N THR A 535 71.46 -8.30 16.30
CA THR A 535 72.55 -7.30 16.28
C THR A 535 73.20 -7.14 17.66
N GLU A 536 72.44 -7.22 18.76
CA GLU A 536 73.00 -7.20 20.11
C GLU A 536 73.79 -8.47 20.44
N LYS A 537 73.33 -9.63 19.97
CA LYS A 537 74.01 -10.91 20.11
C LYS A 537 75.35 -10.94 19.36
N GLU A 538 75.40 -10.41 18.14
CA GLU A 538 76.61 -10.36 17.31
C GLU A 538 77.69 -9.37 17.82
N LYS A 539 77.33 -8.48 18.75
CA LYS A 539 78.26 -7.54 19.41
C LYS A 539 78.90 -8.09 20.69
N LYS A 540 78.40 -9.19 21.23
CA LYS A 540 78.94 -9.91 22.39
C LYS A 540 79.82 -11.05 21.92
#